data_AF-A0A1V6IRB8-F1
#
_entry.id   AF-A0A1V6IRB8-F1
#
_cell.length_a   1.000
_cell.length_b   1.000
_cell.length_c   1.000
_cell.angle_alpha   90.00
_cell.angle_beta   90.00
_cell.angle_gamma   90.00
#
_symmetry.space_group_name_H-M   'P 1'
#
loop_
_entity.id
_entity.type
_entity.pdbx_description
1 polymer ?
#
loop_
_entity_poly.entity_id
_entity_poly.type
_entity_poly.pdbx_seq_one_letter_code
_entity_poly.pdbx_strand_id
1 'polypeptide(L)'
;MYVDFQRPVTREDVLELVSDEGSVDVFAMLDSLMEGKTRNAQAMMRRLLDDTPPEVVLGALAHRLRQLILLAEAMDSGEDARSLARKTGIFINKIESSRNAVRCIGISGLEELYHHLLEIDLQAKTSGTDLATNLELLVLKTGHYFKK
;
A
#
# COMPACT_ATOMS: atom_id res chain seq x y z
N MET A 1 2.22 -5.18 -33.29
CA MET A 1 1.65 -4.06 -32.52
C MET A 1 0.13 -4.15 -32.66
N TYR A 2 -0.69 -4.03 -31.61
CA TYR A 2 -2.11 -4.40 -31.70
C TYR A 2 -2.94 -3.55 -32.69
N VAL A 3 -2.87 -2.21 -32.63
CA VAL A 3 -3.55 -1.33 -33.60
C VAL A 3 -2.72 -0.97 -34.84
N ASP A 4 -1.43 -1.32 -34.83
CA ASP A 4 -0.46 -1.12 -35.93
C ASP A 4 -0.51 0.26 -36.64
N PHE A 5 -0.72 1.33 -35.88
CA PHE A 5 -0.90 2.71 -36.38
C PHE A 5 -2.05 2.93 -37.39
N GLN A 6 -2.89 1.92 -37.64
CA GLN A 6 -4.01 2.00 -38.59
C GLN A 6 -5.18 2.85 -38.06
N ARG A 7 -5.33 2.92 -36.73
CA ARG A 7 -6.33 3.74 -36.05
C ARG A 7 -5.85 4.17 -34.65
N PRO A 8 -6.42 5.24 -34.06
CA PRO A 8 -6.16 5.59 -32.67
C PRO A 8 -6.51 4.42 -31.72
N VAL A 9 -5.73 4.29 -30.63
CA VAL A 9 -6.02 3.34 -29.54
C VAL A 9 -7.31 3.77 -28.84
N THR A 10 -8.26 2.85 -28.75
CA THR A 10 -9.57 3.02 -28.11
C THR A 10 -9.59 2.39 -26.72
N ARG A 11 -10.63 2.68 -25.93
CA ARG A 11 -10.79 2.12 -24.58
C ARG A 11 -10.93 0.60 -24.63
N GLU A 12 -11.64 0.09 -25.63
CA GLU A 12 -11.87 -1.33 -25.87
C GLU A 12 -10.54 -2.05 -26.13
N ASP A 13 -9.65 -1.48 -26.94
CA ASP A 13 -8.32 -2.04 -27.21
C ASP A 13 -7.48 -2.18 -25.93
N VAL A 14 -7.60 -1.21 -25.01
CA VAL A 14 -6.90 -1.27 -23.72
C VAL A 14 -7.47 -2.38 -22.83
N LEU A 15 -8.80 -2.50 -22.76
CA LEU A 15 -9.46 -3.51 -21.94
C LEU A 15 -9.20 -4.94 -22.45
N GLU A 16 -9.03 -5.11 -23.76
CA GLU A 16 -8.77 -6.42 -24.36
C GLU A 16 -7.32 -6.89 -24.15
N LEU A 17 -6.38 -5.96 -23.98
CA LEU A 17 -4.94 -6.25 -23.98
C LEU A 17 -4.25 -6.10 -22.65
N VAL A 18 -4.82 -5.33 -21.74
CA VAL A 18 -4.28 -5.15 -20.40
C VAL A 18 -5.04 -6.08 -19.47
N SER A 19 -4.38 -7.16 -19.02
CA SER A 19 -4.91 -7.99 -17.94
C SER A 19 -5.26 -7.10 -16.74
N ASP A 20 -6.46 -7.28 -16.19
CA ASP A 20 -6.92 -6.63 -14.96
C ASP A 20 -6.17 -7.16 -13.71
N GLU A 21 -5.38 -8.21 -13.88
CA GLU A 21 -4.85 -9.05 -12.81
C GLU A 21 -3.56 -8.48 -12.20
N GLY A 22 -3.64 -8.10 -10.92
CA GLY A 22 -2.58 -8.38 -9.94
C GLY A 22 -1.86 -7.20 -9.27
N SER A 23 -1.73 -6.03 -9.91
CA SER A 23 -0.99 -4.91 -9.31
C SER A 23 -1.87 -3.77 -8.77
N VAL A 24 -3.03 -3.54 -9.39
CA VAL A 24 -3.95 -2.46 -9.01
C VAL A 24 -4.59 -2.75 -7.65
N ASP A 25 -4.89 -4.01 -7.36
CA ASP A 25 -5.61 -4.39 -6.15
C ASP A 25 -4.78 -4.21 -4.87
N VAL A 26 -3.47 -4.47 -4.90
CA VAL A 26 -2.63 -4.29 -3.69
C VAL A 26 -2.52 -2.80 -3.35
N PHE A 27 -2.28 -1.92 -4.33
CA PHE A 27 -2.24 -0.48 -4.07
C PHE A 27 -3.60 0.07 -3.65
N ALA A 28 -4.69 -0.41 -4.25
CA ALA A 28 -6.04 -0.03 -3.86
C ALA A 28 -6.40 -0.50 -2.44
N MET A 29 -5.96 -1.71 -2.04
CA MET A 29 -6.08 -2.21 -0.68
C MET A 29 -5.30 -1.34 0.31
N LEU A 30 -4.05 -0.98 -0.02
CA LEU A 30 -3.22 -0.10 0.80
C LEU A 30 -3.81 1.31 0.93
N ASP A 31 -4.32 1.87 -0.17
CA ASP A 31 -5.01 3.16 -0.15
C ASP A 31 -6.26 3.11 0.74
N SER A 32 -7.07 2.05 0.61
CA SER A 32 -8.23 1.81 1.47
C SER A 32 -7.82 1.72 2.95
N LEU A 33 -6.68 1.08 3.25
CA LEU A 33 -6.15 1.01 4.62
C LEU A 33 -5.74 2.39 5.13
N MET A 34 -5.04 3.18 4.32
CA MET A 34 -4.57 4.54 4.69
C MET A 34 -5.71 5.56 4.83
N GLU A 35 -6.83 5.31 4.16
CA GLU A 35 -8.07 6.07 4.34
C GLU A 35 -8.86 5.64 5.59
N GLY A 36 -8.35 4.71 6.40
CA GLY A 36 -9.02 4.20 7.60
C GLY A 36 -10.18 3.24 7.30
N LYS A 37 -10.38 2.83 6.04
CA LYS A 37 -11.41 1.88 5.62
C LYS A 37 -10.94 0.45 5.87
N THR A 38 -10.57 0.13 7.11
CA THR A 38 -9.94 -1.16 7.49
C THR A 38 -10.78 -2.37 7.09
N ARG A 39 -12.10 -2.32 7.25
CA ARG A 39 -12.99 -3.43 6.85
C ARG A 39 -12.89 -3.72 5.35
N ASN A 40 -12.85 -2.68 4.53
CA ASN A 40 -12.72 -2.83 3.08
C ASN A 40 -11.32 -3.32 2.72
N ALA A 41 -10.27 -2.75 3.32
CA ALA A 41 -8.90 -3.19 3.12
C ALA A 41 -8.72 -4.68 3.47
N GLN A 42 -9.32 -5.15 4.57
CA GLN A 42 -9.32 -6.57 4.96
C GLN A 42 -10.02 -7.48 3.95
N ALA A 43 -11.18 -7.06 3.43
CA ALA A 43 -11.88 -7.82 2.40
C ALA A 43 -11.07 -7.92 1.10
N MET A 44 -10.38 -6.84 0.71
CA MET A 44 -9.48 -6.83 -0.45
C MET A 44 -8.23 -7.67 -0.20
N MET A 45 -7.65 -7.60 1.00
CA MET A 45 -6.49 -8.41 1.41
C MET A 45 -6.74 -9.90 1.24
N ARG A 46 -7.91 -10.39 1.67
CA ARG A 46 -8.29 -11.80 1.53
C ARG A 46 -8.30 -12.24 0.07
N ARG A 47 -9.00 -11.47 -0.78
CA ARG A 47 -9.05 -11.75 -2.22
C ARG A 47 -7.67 -11.69 -2.87
N LEU A 48 -6.85 -10.73 -2.47
CA LEU A 48 -5.47 -10.60 -2.94
C LEU A 48 -4.65 -11.85 -2.62
N LEU A 49 -4.76 -12.37 -1.39
CA LEU A 49 -4.01 -13.54 -0.96
C LEU A 49 -4.49 -14.85 -1.60
N ASP A 50 -5.67 -14.87 -2.23
CA ASP A 50 -6.15 -16.02 -3.01
C ASP A 50 -5.33 -16.20 -4.30
N ASP A 51 -4.95 -15.09 -4.96
CA ASP A 51 -4.34 -15.09 -6.31
C ASP A 51 -2.92 -14.49 -6.35
N THR A 52 -2.46 -13.86 -5.26
CA THR A 52 -1.16 -13.15 -5.20
C THR A 52 -0.25 -13.77 -4.13
N PRO A 53 1.03 -14.05 -4.45
CA PRO A 53 1.99 -14.51 -3.44
C PRO A 53 2.08 -13.54 -2.26
N PRO A 54 2.00 -14.00 -0.99
CA PRO A 54 2.03 -13.13 0.18
C PRO A 54 3.29 -12.25 0.28
N GLU A 55 4.42 -12.68 -0.30
CA GLU A 55 5.67 -11.94 -0.38
C GLU A 55 5.54 -10.64 -1.19
N VAL A 56 4.70 -10.64 -2.23
CA VAL A 56 4.40 -9.44 -3.03
C VAL A 56 3.66 -8.42 -2.18
N VAL A 57 2.68 -8.88 -1.39
CA VAL A 57 1.90 -8.04 -0.48
C VAL A 57 2.78 -7.48 0.63
N LEU A 58 3.67 -8.30 1.21
CA LEU A 58 4.68 -7.88 2.17
C LEU A 58 5.58 -6.77 1.59
N GLY A 59 6.09 -6.95 0.38
CA GLY A 59 6.92 -5.96 -0.31
C GLY A 59 6.19 -4.63 -0.51
N ALA A 60 4.91 -4.68 -0.90
CA ALA A 60 4.08 -3.50 -1.09
C ALA A 60 3.77 -2.77 0.24
N LEU A 61 3.47 -3.51 1.32
CA LEU A 61 3.30 -2.95 2.67
C LEU A 61 4.59 -2.28 3.16
N ALA A 62 5.74 -2.95 2.99
CA ALA A 62 7.04 -2.40 3.39
C ALA A 62 7.38 -1.13 2.59
N HIS A 63 7.06 -1.11 1.29
CA HIS A 63 7.20 0.07 0.47
C HIS A 63 6.31 1.21 0.98
N ARG A 64 5.02 0.95 1.22
CA ARG A 64 4.07 1.97 1.69
C ARG A 64 4.47 2.56 3.05
N LEU A 65 4.85 1.72 4.01
CA LEU A 65 5.29 2.19 5.33
C LEU A 65 6.52 3.09 5.22
N ARG A 66 7.52 2.73 4.39
CA ARG A 66 8.68 3.61 4.13
C ARG A 66 8.27 4.95 3.54
N GLN A 67 7.34 4.97 2.58
CA GLN A 67 6.86 6.22 2.01
C GLN A 67 6.19 7.12 3.05
N LEU A 68 5.44 6.54 3.98
CA LEU A 68 4.78 7.29 5.06
C LEU A 68 5.78 7.80 6.11
N ILE A 69 6.83 7.04 6.43
CA ILE A 69 7.92 7.49 7.30
C ILE A 69 8.64 8.68 6.64
N LEU A 70 9.03 8.57 5.37
CA LEU A 70 9.63 9.67 4.61
C LEU A 70 8.70 10.90 4.54
N LEU A 71 7.39 10.66 4.39
CA LEU A 71 6.41 11.73 4.40
C LEU A 71 6.32 12.40 5.76
N ALA A 72 6.34 11.64 6.86
CA ALA A 72 6.33 12.16 8.22
C ALA A 72 7.54 13.08 8.47
N GLU A 73 8.74 12.64 8.10
CA GLU A 73 9.96 13.45 8.19
C GLU A 73 9.89 14.73 7.35
N ALA A 74 9.34 14.64 6.14
CA ALA A 74 9.24 15.78 5.24
C ALA A 74 8.06 16.73 5.56
N MET A 75 7.09 16.32 6.38
CA MET A 75 6.00 17.19 6.82
C MET A 75 6.49 18.28 7.79
N ASP A 76 7.56 18.03 8.52
CA ASP A 76 8.14 18.97 9.48
C ASP A 76 8.85 20.15 8.81
N SER A 77 9.23 20.03 7.53
CA SER A 77 9.91 21.09 6.76
C SER A 77 8.96 22.10 6.09
N GLY A 78 7.63 21.91 6.21
CA GLY A 78 6.63 22.85 5.67
C GLY A 78 6.48 22.82 4.14
N GLU A 79 6.93 21.75 3.49
CA GLU A 79 6.94 21.62 2.04
C GLU A 79 5.54 21.47 1.40
N ASP A 80 5.41 21.92 0.15
CA ASP A 80 4.19 21.79 -0.63
C ASP A 80 3.94 20.35 -1.12
N ALA A 81 2.70 20.05 -1.52
CA ALA A 81 2.32 18.70 -1.91
C ALA A 81 3.10 18.17 -3.13
N ARG A 82 3.55 19.04 -4.04
CA ARG A 82 4.33 18.65 -5.22
C ARG A 82 5.75 18.23 -4.84
N SER A 83 6.40 18.99 -3.96
CA SER A 83 7.73 18.63 -3.44
C SER A 83 7.67 17.31 -2.69
N LEU A 84 6.67 17.15 -1.82
CA LEU A 84 6.47 15.90 -1.07
C LEU A 84 6.22 14.70 -1.98
N ALA A 85 5.38 14.83 -3.00
CA ALA A 85 5.14 13.77 -3.98
C ALA A 85 6.44 13.32 -4.68
N ARG A 86 7.27 14.29 -5.11
CA ARG A 86 8.54 14.00 -5.76
C ARG A 86 9.53 13.29 -4.83
N LYS A 87 9.59 13.69 -3.56
CA LYS A 87 10.52 13.12 -2.57
C LYS A 87 10.11 11.73 -2.09
N THR A 88 8.82 11.54 -1.85
CA THR A 88 8.28 10.30 -1.27
C THR A 88 7.91 9.25 -2.33
N GLY A 89 7.78 9.66 -3.59
CA GLY A 89 7.25 8.81 -4.66
C GLY A 89 5.76 8.52 -4.54
N ILE A 90 5.05 9.20 -3.63
CA ILE A 90 3.59 9.11 -3.52
C ILE A 90 2.96 9.97 -4.62
N PHE A 91 1.94 9.45 -5.29
CA PHE A 91 1.19 10.24 -6.28
C PHE A 91 0.59 11.50 -5.67
N ILE A 92 0.65 12.61 -6.41
CA ILE A 92 0.22 13.94 -5.92
C ILE A 92 -1.22 13.95 -5.39
N ASN A 93 -2.12 13.22 -6.04
CA ASN A 93 -3.54 13.11 -5.65
C ASN A 93 -3.75 12.28 -4.36
N LYS A 94 -2.72 11.58 -3.88
CA LYS A 94 -2.75 10.78 -2.65
C LYS A 94 -1.99 11.41 -1.49
N ILE A 95 -1.29 12.52 -1.71
CA ILE A 95 -0.50 13.20 -0.67
C ILE A 95 -1.35 13.60 0.53
N GLU A 96 -2.51 14.20 0.32
CA GLU A 96 -3.36 14.64 1.43
C GLU A 96 -3.92 13.45 2.24
N SER A 97 -4.36 12.38 1.57
CA SER A 97 -4.77 11.15 2.27
C SER A 97 -3.61 10.52 3.05
N SER A 98 -2.40 10.50 2.49
CA SER A 98 -1.22 9.98 3.16
C SER A 98 -0.77 10.86 4.33
N ARG A 99 -0.86 12.19 4.22
CA ARG A 99 -0.64 13.13 5.33
C ARG A 99 -1.60 12.86 6.49
N ASN A 100 -2.88 12.62 6.19
CA ASN A 100 -3.86 12.26 7.21
C ASN A 100 -3.50 10.93 7.88
N ALA A 101 -3.11 9.92 7.10
CA ALA A 101 -2.66 8.63 7.64
C ALA A 101 -1.44 8.79 8.58
N VAL A 102 -0.44 9.57 8.17
CA VAL A 102 0.73 9.91 9.00
C VAL A 102 0.30 10.59 10.31
N ARG A 103 -0.65 11.53 10.26
CA ARG A 103 -1.14 12.22 11.47
C ARG A 103 -1.92 11.29 12.41
N CYS A 104 -2.68 10.35 11.87
CA CYS A 104 -3.43 9.38 12.67
C CYS A 104 -2.52 8.35 13.34
N ILE A 105 -1.55 7.82 12.59
CA ILE A 105 -0.66 6.75 13.07
C ILE A 105 0.48 7.33 13.94
N GLY A 106 1.01 8.49 13.56
CA GLY A 106 2.19 9.08 14.17
C GLY A 106 3.50 8.38 13.79
N ILE A 107 4.63 9.06 13.95
CA ILE A 107 5.95 8.51 13.58
C ILE A 107 6.27 7.23 14.37
N SER A 108 6.05 7.21 15.68
CA SER A 108 6.30 6.04 16.51
C SER A 108 5.43 4.84 16.12
N GLY A 109 4.17 5.07 15.71
CA GLY A 109 3.30 4.01 15.22
C GLY A 109 3.75 3.47 13.86
N LEU A 110 4.25 4.33 12.97
CA LEU A 110 4.80 3.91 11.68
C LEU A 110 6.08 3.08 11.86
N GLU A 111 6.97 3.49 12.76
CA GLU A 111 8.18 2.72 13.13
C GLU A 111 7.81 1.36 13.75
N GLU A 112 6.84 1.33 14.67
CA GLU A 112 6.35 0.09 15.28
C GLU A 112 5.79 -0.87 14.22
N LEU A 113 4.96 -0.37 13.29
CA LEU A 113 4.41 -1.18 12.19
C LEU A 113 5.52 -1.69 11.26
N TYR A 114 6.55 -0.87 10.99
CA TYR A 114 7.66 -1.26 10.12
C TYR A 114 8.55 -2.32 10.76
N HIS A 115 8.85 -2.19 12.06
CA HIS A 115 9.56 -3.22 12.82
C HIS A 115 8.77 -4.51 12.94
N HIS A 116 7.46 -4.43 13.19
CA HIS A 116 6.61 -5.62 13.24
C HIS A 116 6.54 -6.33 11.88
N LEU A 117 6.52 -5.59 10.77
CA LEU A 117 6.59 -6.19 9.43
C LEU A 117 7.94 -6.89 9.18
N LEU A 118 9.05 -6.35 9.70
CA LEU A 118 10.35 -7.02 9.67
C LEU A 118 10.35 -8.33 10.47
N GLU A 119 9.72 -8.34 11.65
CA GLU A 119 9.57 -9.57 12.44
C GLU A 119 8.79 -10.63 11.67
N ILE A 120 7.70 -10.25 11.01
CA ILE A 120 6.90 -11.14 10.15
C ILE A 120 7.75 -11.73 9.01
N ASP A 121 8.54 -10.91 8.32
CA ASP A 121 9.44 -11.35 7.23
C ASP A 121 10.46 -12.38 7.72
N LEU A 122 11.12 -12.10 8.85
CA LEU A 122 12.11 -12.98 9.44
C LEU A 122 11.49 -14.30 9.90
N GLN A 123 10.33 -14.25 10.56
CA GLN A 123 9.63 -15.44 11.02
C GLN A 123 9.21 -16.34 9.85
N ALA A 124 8.64 -15.77 8.79
CA ALA A 124 8.25 -16.52 7.59
C ALA A 124 9.45 -17.25 6.97
N LYS A 125 10.62 -16.60 6.90
CA LYS A 125 11.85 -17.18 6.32
C LYS A 125 12.55 -18.21 7.20
N THR A 126 12.35 -18.18 8.52
CA THR A 126 13.13 -19.00 9.47
C THR A 126 12.34 -20.11 10.13
N SER A 127 11.05 -19.90 10.39
CA SER A 127 10.22 -20.79 11.20
C SER A 127 9.06 -21.42 10.42
N GLY A 128 8.84 -21.01 9.15
CA GLY A 128 7.75 -21.50 8.32
C GLY A 128 6.36 -21.07 8.81
N THR A 129 6.29 -19.97 9.56
CA THR A 129 5.02 -19.36 9.99
C THR A 129 4.23 -18.86 8.79
N ASP A 130 2.90 -18.92 8.89
CA ASP A 130 2.02 -18.50 7.80
C ASP A 130 2.08 -16.98 7.59
N LEU A 131 2.76 -16.58 6.52
CA LEU A 131 2.93 -15.19 6.12
C LEU A 131 1.58 -14.53 5.80
N ALA A 132 0.65 -15.24 5.15
CA ALA A 132 -0.64 -14.68 4.75
C ALA A 132 -1.46 -14.24 5.98
N THR A 133 -1.62 -15.14 6.96
CA THR A 133 -2.30 -14.83 8.23
C THR A 133 -1.63 -13.68 8.97
N ASN A 134 -0.30 -13.66 9.06
CA ASN A 134 0.42 -12.60 9.76
C ASN A 134 0.24 -11.22 9.10
N LEU A 135 0.20 -11.15 7.77
CA LEU A 135 -0.08 -9.91 7.06
C LEU A 135 -1.54 -9.45 7.25
N GLU A 136 -2.52 -10.35 7.27
CA GLU A 136 -3.91 -9.99 7.61
C GLU A 136 -3.99 -9.38 9.02
N LEU A 137 -3.32 -9.99 10.00
CA LEU A 137 -3.25 -9.49 11.37
C LEU A 137 -2.58 -8.11 11.45
N LEU A 138 -1.52 -7.87 10.66
CA LEU A 138 -0.88 -6.57 10.59
C LEU A 138 -1.84 -5.50 10.05
N VAL A 139 -2.59 -5.79 8.98
CA VAL A 139 -3.58 -4.85 8.42
C VAL A 139 -4.67 -4.53 9.46
N LEU A 140 -5.10 -5.50 10.27
CA LEU A 140 -6.03 -5.26 11.40
C LEU A 140 -5.39 -4.34 12.44
N LYS A 141 -4.15 -4.64 12.87
CA LYS A 141 -3.35 -3.85 13.82
C LYS A 141 -3.26 -2.39 13.34
N THR A 142 -2.88 -2.15 12.09
CA THR A 142 -2.81 -0.81 11.50
C THR A 142 -4.16 -0.09 11.53
N GLY A 143 -5.26 -0.80 11.33
CA GLY A 143 -6.60 -0.21 11.40
C GLY A 143 -6.97 0.37 12.76
N HIS A 144 -6.35 -0.08 13.86
CA HIS A 144 -6.62 0.45 15.19
C HIS A 144 -6.18 1.91 15.36
N TYR A 145 -5.18 2.39 14.62
CA TYR A 145 -4.75 3.79 14.66
C TYR A 145 -5.81 4.77 14.10
N PHE A 146 -6.77 4.27 13.32
CA PHE A 146 -7.84 5.08 12.73
C PHE A 146 -9.14 5.05 13.53
N LYS A 147 -9.24 4.21 14.56
CA LYS A 147 -10.40 4.16 15.46
C LYS A 147 -10.18 5.15 16.60
N LYS A 148 -10.78 6.33 16.49
CA LYS A 148 -11.01 7.25 17.61
C LYS A 148 -12.45 7.13 18.09
#